data_AF-A0AAJ3QX41-F1
#
_entry.id   AF-A0AAJ3QX41-F1
#
_cell.length_a   1.000
_cell.length_b   1.000
_cell.length_c   1.000
_cell.angle_alpha   90.00
_cell.angle_beta   90.00
_cell.angle_gamma   90.00
#
_symmetry.space_group_name_H-M   'P 1'
#
loop_
_entity.id
_entity.type
_entity.pdbx_description
1 polymer ?
#
loop_
_entity_poly.entity_id
_entity_poly.type
_entity_poly.pdbx_seq_one_letter_code
_entity_poly.pdbx_strand_id
1 'polypeptide(L)'
;MMRWWITGMKSLQAYVMNALSDFLKPQEHVSIFSFDYWSSANGITVASTLIAAVLGAVFGTLGTAAISWWLAKRTATEQLRRDEAVRIEKDKAIALEMFVKAMTITNQLYSVLGLVLNMLQTAEKNGVGDLDLWQKVLPMSGITSNPDRFTAQEAAVLIGGKEFDVPNNLFLLAEKYGSLTDSINRYSERRLRLTDLLSAEIEVGGLGSSRLSKEQYKRYQGKMYELNDMAAQICQALPEDFEFSKDVTEKIGPTFKKVLSDDDFPTAVFPAEAEARCVEFRKFLG
;
A
#
# COMPACT_ATOMS: atom_id res chain seq x y z
N MET A 1 -34.44 -53.29 29.74
CA MET A 1 -34.55 -52.00 29.01
C MET A 1 -33.99 -52.13 27.60
N MET A 2 -34.47 -53.10 26.79
CA MET A 2 -33.93 -53.36 25.43
C MET A 2 -34.96 -53.96 24.46
N ARG A 3 -36.26 -53.94 24.80
CA ARG A 3 -37.34 -54.57 24.02
C ARG A 3 -38.29 -53.56 23.35
N TRP A 4 -38.14 -52.26 23.63
CA TRP A 4 -38.97 -51.18 23.08
C TRP A 4 -38.37 -50.47 21.86
N TRP A 5 -37.06 -50.62 21.60
CA TRP A 5 -36.40 -50.01 20.45
C TRP A 5 -36.53 -50.84 19.14
N ILE A 6 -36.67 -52.16 19.24
CA ILE A 6 -36.71 -53.05 18.06
C ILE A 6 -38.09 -53.01 17.36
N THR A 7 -39.16 -52.68 18.09
CA THR A 7 -40.54 -52.65 17.54
C THR A 7 -40.84 -51.36 16.77
N GLY A 8 -40.22 -50.23 17.15
CA GLY A 8 -40.40 -48.92 16.48
C GLY A 8 -39.67 -48.79 15.15
N MET A 9 -38.52 -49.45 14.97
CA MET A 9 -37.82 -49.45 13.67
C MET A 9 -38.50 -50.33 12.61
N LYS A 10 -39.15 -51.42 13.01
CA LYS A 10 -39.87 -52.31 12.08
C LYS A 10 -41.13 -51.66 11.50
N SER A 11 -41.82 -50.80 12.27
CA SER A 11 -43.01 -50.09 11.77
C SER A 11 -42.66 -48.99 10.77
N LEU A 12 -41.53 -48.31 10.95
CA LEU A 12 -41.05 -47.25 10.07
C LEU A 12 -40.54 -47.79 8.73
N GLN A 13 -39.81 -48.91 8.74
CA GLN A 13 -39.43 -49.59 7.50
C GLN A 13 -40.65 -50.15 6.74
N ALA A 14 -41.64 -50.71 7.44
CA ALA A 14 -42.87 -51.18 6.81
C ALA A 14 -43.69 -50.04 6.19
N TYR A 15 -43.73 -48.88 6.84
CA TYR A 15 -44.42 -47.69 6.31
C TYR A 15 -43.73 -47.13 5.07
N VAL A 16 -42.40 -47.03 5.09
CA VAL A 16 -41.59 -46.54 3.97
C VAL A 16 -41.63 -47.51 2.79
N MET A 17 -41.58 -48.82 3.05
CA MET A 17 -41.65 -49.85 2.00
C MET A 17 -43.04 -49.96 1.36
N ASN A 18 -44.12 -49.76 2.13
CA ASN A 18 -45.48 -49.68 1.56
C ASN A 18 -45.66 -48.41 0.73
N ALA A 19 -45.15 -47.26 1.20
CA ALA A 19 -45.22 -46.00 0.44
C ALA A 19 -44.42 -46.07 -0.87
N LEU A 20 -43.25 -46.71 -0.87
CA LEU A 20 -42.45 -46.97 -2.08
C LEU A 20 -43.12 -47.98 -3.01
N SER A 21 -43.73 -49.04 -2.46
CA SER A 21 -44.49 -50.03 -3.23
C SER A 21 -45.70 -49.42 -3.92
N ASP A 22 -46.44 -48.53 -3.26
CA ASP A 22 -47.59 -47.85 -3.85
C ASP A 22 -47.18 -46.79 -4.88
N PHE A 23 -46.01 -46.17 -4.72
CA PHE A 23 -45.43 -45.25 -5.70
C PHE A 23 -44.94 -45.97 -6.98
N LEU A 24 -44.48 -47.22 -6.85
CA LEU A 24 -43.92 -48.03 -7.94
C LEU A 24 -44.97 -48.89 -8.68
N LYS A 25 -46.23 -48.90 -8.23
CA LYS A 25 -47.32 -49.50 -9.03
C LYS A 25 -47.47 -48.72 -10.34
N PRO A 26 -47.69 -49.39 -11.49
CA PRO A 26 -47.94 -48.69 -12.74
C PRO A 26 -49.18 -47.82 -12.54
N GLN A 27 -49.01 -46.51 -12.63
CA GLN A 27 -50.12 -45.56 -12.63
C GLN A 27 -50.99 -45.88 -13.84
N GLU A 28 -52.20 -46.39 -13.62
CA GLU A 28 -53.23 -46.31 -14.65
C GLU A 28 -53.44 -44.82 -14.98
N HIS A 29 -53.49 -44.50 -16.26
CA HIS A 29 -53.67 -43.13 -16.74
C HIS A 29 -55.03 -42.59 -16.26
N VAL A 30 -55.03 -41.84 -15.15
CA VAL A 30 -56.20 -41.08 -14.70
C VAL A 30 -55.95 -39.61 -15.01
N SER A 31 -56.76 -39.08 -15.92
CA SER A 31 -56.74 -37.68 -16.33
C SER A 31 -57.21 -36.77 -15.19
N ILE A 32 -56.49 -35.67 -14.95
CA ILE A 32 -56.82 -34.63 -13.95
C ILE A 32 -58.13 -33.88 -14.32
N PHE A 33 -58.69 -34.12 -15.51
CA PHE A 33 -59.90 -33.45 -16.00
C PHE A 33 -61.19 -34.28 -15.91
N SER A 34 -61.17 -35.49 -15.35
CA SER A 34 -62.41 -36.24 -15.15
C SER A 34 -63.17 -35.72 -13.92
N PHE A 35 -64.35 -35.15 -14.16
CA PHE A 35 -65.31 -34.63 -13.17
C PHE A 35 -66.10 -35.73 -12.44
N ASP A 36 -65.55 -36.94 -12.34
CA ASP A 36 -66.20 -38.07 -11.70
C ASP A 36 -65.64 -38.31 -10.30
N TYR A 37 -66.12 -37.53 -9.33
CA TYR A 37 -66.06 -37.92 -7.92
C TYR A 37 -67.45 -37.80 -7.30
N TRP A 38 -68.19 -38.89 -7.42
CA TRP A 38 -69.36 -39.20 -6.59
C TRP A 38 -68.96 -39.23 -5.11
N SER A 39 -69.84 -38.70 -4.27
CA SER A 39 -69.77 -38.71 -2.80
C SER A 39 -69.49 -40.11 -2.24
N SER A 40 -68.48 -40.25 -1.37
CA SER A 40 -68.34 -41.47 -0.55
C SER A 40 -69.13 -41.33 0.76
N ALA A 41 -69.65 -42.46 1.25
CA ALA A 41 -70.60 -42.57 2.36
C ALA A 41 -70.08 -42.16 3.75
N ASN A 42 -68.85 -41.63 3.87
CA ASN A 42 -68.21 -41.35 5.17
C ASN A 42 -68.01 -39.84 5.46
N GLY A 43 -68.57 -38.93 4.66
CA GLY A 43 -68.68 -37.52 5.04
C GLY A 43 -67.36 -36.75 5.23
N ILE A 44 -66.23 -37.24 4.72
CA ILE A 44 -64.96 -36.49 4.73
C ILE A 44 -64.72 -35.93 3.32
N THR A 45 -64.82 -34.62 3.20
CA THR A 45 -64.62 -33.85 1.97
C THR A 45 -63.14 -33.81 1.59
N VAL A 46 -62.69 -34.80 0.80
CA VAL A 46 -61.34 -34.84 0.18
C VAL A 46 -61.07 -33.60 -0.68
N ALA A 47 -62.12 -32.97 -1.23
CA ALA A 47 -62.02 -31.70 -1.96
C ALA A 47 -61.51 -30.54 -1.09
N SER A 48 -61.86 -30.49 0.21
CA SER A 48 -61.43 -29.39 1.09
C SER A 48 -59.95 -29.48 1.46
N THR A 49 -59.42 -30.70 1.61
CA THR A 49 -58.02 -30.96 1.97
C THR A 49 -57.08 -30.76 0.80
N LEU A 50 -57.49 -31.13 -0.43
CA LEU A 50 -56.69 -30.92 -1.64
C LEU A 50 -56.67 -29.43 -2.05
N ILE A 51 -57.80 -28.73 -1.95
CA ILE A 51 -57.87 -27.28 -2.18
C ILE A 51 -57.08 -26.52 -1.11
N ALA A 52 -57.17 -26.91 0.17
CA ALA A 52 -56.37 -26.29 1.23
C ALA A 52 -54.86 -26.54 1.08
N ALA A 53 -54.44 -27.73 0.63
CA ALA A 53 -53.04 -28.06 0.39
C ALA A 53 -52.47 -27.33 -0.85
N VAL A 54 -53.24 -27.23 -1.93
CA VAL A 54 -52.84 -26.49 -3.14
C VAL A 54 -52.83 -24.98 -2.89
N LEU A 55 -53.85 -24.42 -2.23
CA LEU A 55 -53.87 -23.01 -1.86
C LEU A 55 -52.76 -22.69 -0.84
N GLY A 56 -52.54 -23.54 0.16
CA GLY A 56 -51.47 -23.38 1.14
C GLY A 56 -50.07 -23.43 0.52
N ALA A 57 -49.84 -24.31 -0.47
CA ALA A 57 -48.58 -24.37 -1.20
C ALA A 57 -48.36 -23.15 -2.10
N VAL A 58 -49.37 -22.73 -2.86
CA VAL A 58 -49.26 -21.56 -3.77
C VAL A 58 -49.09 -20.26 -2.98
N PHE A 59 -49.88 -20.02 -1.93
CA PHE A 59 -49.72 -18.84 -1.06
C PHE A 59 -48.45 -18.89 -0.22
N GLY A 60 -48.03 -20.09 0.23
CA GLY A 60 -46.78 -20.31 0.95
C GLY A 60 -45.55 -20.01 0.09
N THR A 61 -45.52 -20.46 -1.17
CA THR A 61 -44.39 -20.20 -2.09
C THR A 61 -44.35 -18.77 -2.59
N LEU A 62 -45.50 -18.14 -2.86
CA LEU A 62 -45.54 -16.74 -3.32
C LEU A 62 -45.23 -15.77 -2.17
N GLY A 63 -45.73 -16.04 -0.96
CA GLY A 63 -45.42 -15.26 0.23
C GLY A 63 -43.94 -15.36 0.62
N THR A 64 -43.36 -16.57 0.60
CA THR A 64 -41.93 -16.76 0.90
C THR A 64 -41.02 -16.20 -0.19
N ALA A 65 -41.40 -16.30 -1.47
CA ALA A 65 -40.66 -15.68 -2.57
C ALA A 65 -40.68 -14.13 -2.50
N ALA A 66 -41.82 -13.52 -2.16
CA ALA A 66 -41.94 -12.08 -2.00
C ALA A 66 -41.11 -11.54 -0.82
N ILE A 67 -41.14 -12.23 0.34
CA ILE A 67 -40.33 -11.88 1.51
C ILE A 67 -38.84 -12.07 1.20
N SER A 68 -38.47 -13.14 0.50
CA SER A 68 -37.08 -13.40 0.10
C SER A 68 -36.56 -12.37 -0.89
N TRP A 69 -37.37 -11.96 -1.87
CA TRP A 69 -37.02 -10.89 -2.81
C TRP A 69 -36.87 -9.53 -2.12
N TRP A 70 -37.78 -9.19 -1.20
CA TRP A 70 -37.70 -7.96 -0.42
C TRP A 70 -36.47 -7.93 0.52
N LEU A 71 -36.21 -9.04 1.21
CA LEU A 71 -35.03 -9.20 2.06
C LEU A 71 -33.74 -9.16 1.24
N ALA A 72 -33.68 -9.86 0.10
CA ALA A 72 -32.54 -9.85 -0.81
C ALA A 72 -32.29 -8.44 -1.37
N LYS A 73 -33.33 -7.70 -1.74
CA LYS A 73 -33.19 -6.31 -2.21
C LYS A 73 -32.67 -5.40 -1.10
N ARG A 74 -33.16 -5.55 0.13
CA ARG A 74 -32.69 -4.78 1.29
C ARG A 74 -31.26 -5.12 1.68
N THR A 75 -30.90 -6.40 1.65
CA THR A 75 -29.53 -6.87 1.90
C THR A 75 -28.58 -6.42 0.79
N ALA A 76 -28.99 -6.47 -0.47
CA ALA A 76 -28.17 -5.97 -1.58
C ALA A 76 -27.92 -4.46 -1.45
N THR A 77 -28.94 -3.66 -1.10
CA THR A 77 -28.74 -2.22 -0.87
C THR A 77 -27.85 -1.93 0.34
N GLU A 78 -27.98 -2.68 1.43
CA GLU A 78 -27.13 -2.52 2.62
C GLU A 78 -25.71 -3.03 2.37
N GLN A 79 -25.53 -4.07 1.57
CA GLN A 79 -24.23 -4.55 1.11
C GLN A 79 -23.54 -3.50 0.24
N LEU A 80 -24.24 -2.92 -0.74
CA LEU A 80 -23.69 -1.84 -1.56
C LEU A 80 -23.24 -0.65 -0.70
N ARG A 81 -24.05 -0.24 0.28
CA ARG A 81 -23.72 0.85 1.21
C ARG A 81 -22.50 0.52 2.07
N ARG A 82 -22.38 -0.73 2.54
CA ARG A 82 -21.22 -1.21 3.31
C ARG A 82 -19.96 -1.28 2.44
N ASP A 83 -20.07 -1.79 1.23
CA ASP A 83 -18.96 -1.91 0.29
C ASP A 83 -18.43 -0.54 -0.12
N GLU A 84 -19.32 0.45 -0.30
CA GLU A 84 -18.94 1.83 -0.55
C GLU A 84 -18.23 2.48 0.65
N ALA A 85 -18.73 2.28 1.86
CA ALA A 85 -18.07 2.76 3.08
C ALA A 85 -16.68 2.15 3.26
N VAL A 86 -16.55 0.82 3.06
CA VAL A 86 -15.26 0.11 3.12
C VAL A 86 -14.30 0.61 2.06
N ARG A 87 -14.80 0.92 0.85
CA ARG A 87 -13.97 1.47 -0.22
C ARG A 87 -13.43 2.86 0.15
N ILE A 88 -14.26 3.73 0.69
CA ILE A 88 -13.84 5.08 1.13
C ILE A 88 -12.79 4.97 2.24
N GLU A 89 -13.01 4.12 3.24
CA GLU A 89 -12.02 3.90 4.31
C GLU A 89 -10.69 3.37 3.78
N LYS A 90 -10.76 2.44 2.81
CA LYS A 90 -9.57 1.92 2.14
C LYS A 90 -8.83 3.00 1.34
N ASP A 91 -9.55 3.82 0.58
CA ASP A 91 -8.96 4.89 -0.23
C ASP A 91 -8.31 5.97 0.69
N LYS A 92 -8.92 6.26 1.85
CA LYS A 92 -8.32 7.12 2.89
C LYS A 92 -7.04 6.52 3.47
N ALA A 93 -7.04 5.22 3.79
CA ALA A 93 -5.85 4.54 4.30
C ALA A 93 -4.70 4.57 3.29
N ILE A 94 -4.99 4.32 2.02
CA ILE A 94 -4.03 4.41 0.91
C ILE A 94 -3.48 5.83 0.78
N ALA A 95 -4.35 6.85 0.84
CA ALA A 95 -3.94 8.25 0.76
C ALA A 95 -2.98 8.65 1.90
N LEU A 96 -3.28 8.22 3.13
CA LEU A 96 -2.42 8.45 4.29
C LEU A 96 -1.07 7.72 4.15
N GLU A 97 -1.07 6.49 3.63
CA GLU A 97 0.16 5.75 3.35
C GLU A 97 1.05 6.52 2.37
N MET A 98 0.48 7.00 1.26
CA MET A 98 1.22 7.81 0.27
C MET A 98 1.79 9.09 0.89
N PHE A 99 0.99 9.77 1.71
CA PHE A 99 1.41 10.99 2.40
C PHE A 99 2.59 10.72 3.35
N VAL A 100 2.52 9.64 4.14
CA VAL A 100 3.60 9.25 5.07
C VAL A 100 4.87 8.87 4.32
N LYS A 101 4.78 8.13 3.21
CA LYS A 101 5.94 7.79 2.36
C LYS A 101 6.62 9.04 1.82
N ALA A 102 5.86 9.97 1.25
CA ALA A 102 6.41 11.22 0.70
C ALA A 102 7.06 12.11 1.77
N MET A 103 6.41 12.24 2.94
CA MET A 103 6.99 12.94 4.10
C MET A 103 8.28 12.28 4.58
N THR A 104 8.33 10.95 4.59
CA THR A 104 9.51 10.18 5.03
C THR A 104 10.69 10.43 4.09
N ILE A 105 10.48 10.34 2.77
CA ILE A 105 11.51 10.65 1.77
C ILE A 105 12.00 12.10 1.93
N THR A 106 11.08 13.06 2.04
CA THR A 106 11.41 14.49 2.18
C THR A 106 12.22 14.77 3.46
N ASN A 107 11.84 14.15 4.58
CA ASN A 107 12.57 14.27 5.85
C ASN A 107 13.97 13.66 5.78
N GLN A 108 14.14 12.55 5.05
CA GLN A 108 15.44 11.94 4.83
C GLN A 108 16.33 12.85 3.96
N LEU A 109 15.79 13.41 2.87
CA LEU A 109 16.50 14.39 2.03
C LEU A 109 16.93 15.63 2.85
N TYR A 110 16.03 16.17 3.67
CA TYR A 110 16.34 17.29 4.57
C TYR A 110 17.48 16.98 5.54
N SER A 111 17.50 15.75 6.06
CA SER A 111 18.51 15.28 7.00
C SER A 111 19.87 15.12 6.32
N VAL A 112 19.91 14.53 5.12
CA VAL A 112 21.15 14.37 4.34
C VAL A 112 21.69 15.75 3.92
N LEU A 113 20.82 16.65 3.44
CA LEU A 113 21.19 18.02 3.11
C LEU A 113 21.85 18.73 4.30
N GLY A 114 21.25 18.62 5.49
CA GLY A 114 21.79 19.20 6.72
C GLY A 114 23.13 18.56 7.12
N LEU A 115 23.27 17.25 6.98
CA LEU A 115 24.50 16.53 7.29
C LEU A 115 25.66 17.00 6.39
N VAL A 116 25.44 17.05 5.08
CA VAL A 116 26.47 17.49 4.13
C VAL A 116 26.78 18.98 4.31
N LEU A 117 25.77 19.83 4.55
CA LEU A 117 25.98 21.24 4.88
C LEU A 117 26.90 21.41 6.09
N ASN A 118 26.65 20.66 7.16
CA ASN A 118 27.46 20.70 8.38
C ASN A 118 28.91 20.29 8.10
N MET A 119 29.14 19.30 7.22
CA MET A 119 30.49 18.89 6.82
C MET A 119 31.22 20.03 6.09
N LEU A 120 30.55 20.69 5.15
CA LEU A 120 31.11 21.81 4.39
C LEU A 120 31.41 23.02 5.29
N GLN A 121 30.46 23.40 6.15
CA GLN A 121 30.67 24.47 7.14
C GLN A 121 31.80 24.14 8.13
N THR A 122 31.96 22.88 8.53
CA THR A 122 33.03 22.45 9.42
C THR A 122 34.39 22.57 8.73
N ALA A 123 34.47 22.23 7.44
CA ALA A 123 35.69 22.41 6.66
C ALA A 123 36.09 23.90 6.58
N GLU A 124 35.12 24.80 6.35
CA GLU A 124 35.35 26.24 6.35
C GLU A 124 35.85 26.76 7.70
N LYS A 125 35.17 26.38 8.79
CA LYS A 125 35.53 26.77 10.17
C LYS A 125 36.92 26.28 10.57
N ASN A 126 37.36 25.15 10.03
CA ASN A 126 38.67 24.58 10.29
C ASN A 126 39.78 25.14 9.38
N GLY A 127 39.49 26.12 8.52
CA GLY A 127 40.45 26.72 7.60
C GLY A 127 40.88 25.80 6.46
N VAL A 128 40.05 24.78 6.14
CA VAL A 128 40.29 23.80 5.06
C VAL A 128 39.16 23.83 4.01
N GLY A 129 38.51 24.98 3.87
CA GLY A 129 37.44 25.22 2.89
C GLY A 129 37.88 25.05 1.44
N ASP A 130 39.15 25.40 1.15
CA ASP A 130 39.77 25.32 -0.18
C ASP A 130 40.11 23.90 -0.64
N LEU A 131 39.91 22.88 0.20
CA LEU A 131 40.13 21.49 -0.18
C LEU A 131 39.08 20.99 -1.17
N ASP A 132 39.42 19.92 -1.89
CA ASP A 132 38.51 19.24 -2.78
C ASP A 132 37.27 18.71 -2.03
N LEU A 133 36.13 18.58 -2.73
CA LEU A 133 34.87 18.12 -2.12
C LEU A 133 35.00 16.73 -1.49
N TRP A 134 35.76 15.81 -2.09
CA TRP A 134 35.96 14.48 -1.53
C TRP A 134 36.67 14.51 -0.15
N GLN A 135 37.48 15.55 0.11
CA GLN A 135 38.16 15.74 1.39
C GLN A 135 37.22 16.33 2.44
N LYS A 136 36.26 17.17 2.01
CA LYS A 136 35.30 17.84 2.88
C LYS A 136 34.08 16.98 3.22
N VAL A 137 33.56 16.23 2.25
CA VAL A 137 32.39 15.36 2.41
C VAL A 137 32.86 14.00 2.95
N LEU A 138 32.47 13.67 4.19
CA LEU A 138 32.85 12.42 4.84
C LEU A 138 31.87 11.28 4.48
N PRO A 139 32.26 10.00 4.64
CA PRO A 139 31.36 8.88 4.48
C PRO A 139 30.18 9.03 5.46
N MET A 140 28.98 8.75 4.98
CA MET A 140 27.75 8.87 5.75
C MET A 140 27.27 7.48 6.15
N SER A 141 26.78 7.34 7.38
CA SER A 141 26.12 6.13 7.87
C SER A 141 24.63 6.37 8.09
N GLY A 142 23.83 5.30 8.05
CA GLY A 142 22.38 5.38 8.34
C GLY A 142 21.52 5.88 7.19
N ILE A 143 22.04 5.98 5.98
CA ILE A 143 21.25 6.29 4.78
C ILE A 143 20.62 4.99 4.28
N THR A 144 19.30 4.89 4.38
CA THR A 144 18.57 3.72 3.87
C THR A 144 18.68 3.65 2.35
N SER A 145 19.02 2.47 1.82
CA SER A 145 19.10 2.19 0.39
C SER A 145 17.77 1.73 -0.20
N ASN A 146 16.73 1.58 0.62
CA ASN A 146 15.44 1.07 0.19
C ASN A 146 14.34 2.08 0.55
N PRO A 147 14.05 3.08 -0.31
CA PRO A 147 12.86 3.88 -0.14
C PRO A 147 11.62 3.02 -0.23
N ASP A 148 10.63 3.35 0.60
CA ASP A 148 9.28 2.86 0.39
C ASP A 148 8.81 3.34 -0.98
N ARG A 149 8.60 2.39 -1.90
CA ARG A 149 8.14 2.69 -3.25
C ARG A 149 6.64 2.92 -3.25
N PHE A 150 6.22 3.83 -4.11
CA PHE A 150 4.81 3.97 -4.42
C PHE A 150 4.32 2.79 -5.26
N THR A 151 3.07 2.39 -5.07
CA THR A 151 2.48 1.25 -5.79
C THR A 151 1.47 1.71 -6.85
N ALA A 152 1.17 0.83 -7.81
CA ALA A 152 0.13 1.11 -8.80
C ALA A 152 -1.27 1.25 -8.15
N GLN A 153 -1.51 0.54 -7.05
CA GLN A 153 -2.77 0.62 -6.30
C GLN A 153 -2.92 1.98 -5.62
N GLU A 154 -1.84 2.51 -5.07
CA GLU A 154 -1.76 3.87 -4.53
C GLU A 154 -2.06 4.92 -5.60
N ALA A 155 -1.39 4.83 -6.74
CA ALA A 155 -1.63 5.74 -7.86
C ALA A 155 -3.05 5.67 -8.42
N ALA A 156 -3.72 4.52 -8.34
CA ALA A 156 -5.06 4.33 -8.88
C ALA A 156 -6.11 5.26 -8.23
N VAL A 157 -5.95 5.59 -6.94
CA VAL A 157 -6.85 6.52 -6.23
C VAL A 157 -6.78 7.93 -6.85
N LEU A 158 -5.56 8.42 -7.09
CA LEU A 158 -5.32 9.74 -7.70
C LEU A 158 -5.73 9.78 -9.18
N ILE A 159 -5.43 8.72 -9.92
CA ILE A 159 -5.84 8.57 -11.32
C ILE A 159 -7.36 8.56 -11.46
N GLY A 160 -8.07 7.85 -10.57
CA GLY A 160 -9.53 7.88 -10.52
C GLY A 160 -10.10 9.27 -10.25
N GLY A 161 -9.37 10.08 -9.46
CA GLY A 161 -9.64 11.50 -9.21
C GLY A 161 -9.24 12.47 -10.32
N LYS A 162 -8.65 11.99 -11.43
CA LYS A 162 -8.09 12.79 -12.55
C LYS A 162 -6.89 13.66 -12.17
N GLU A 163 -6.18 13.32 -11.10
CA GLU A 163 -4.97 13.98 -10.62
C GLU A 163 -3.75 13.20 -11.12
N PHE A 164 -3.42 13.33 -12.41
CA PHE A 164 -2.40 12.48 -13.08
C PHE A 164 -0.96 12.90 -12.83
N ASP A 165 -0.74 14.18 -12.52
CA ASP A 165 0.59 14.76 -12.30
C ASP A 165 1.17 14.36 -10.94
N VAL A 166 0.35 14.34 -9.90
CA VAL A 166 0.74 13.95 -8.53
C VAL A 166 1.33 12.53 -8.46
N PRO A 167 0.68 11.45 -8.94
CA PRO A 167 1.26 10.12 -8.87
C PRO A 167 2.55 10.01 -9.68
N ASN A 168 2.65 10.65 -10.85
CA ASN A 168 3.88 10.67 -11.64
C ASN A 168 5.05 11.33 -10.87
N ASN A 169 4.77 12.46 -10.22
CA ASN A 169 5.76 13.15 -9.40
C ASN A 169 6.17 12.35 -8.17
N LEU A 170 5.25 11.57 -7.56
CA LEU A 170 5.57 10.68 -6.45
C LEU A 170 6.48 9.52 -6.88
N PHE A 171 6.20 8.89 -8.02
CA PHE A 171 7.12 7.88 -8.58
C PHE A 171 8.50 8.47 -8.87
N LEU A 172 8.57 9.66 -9.46
CA LEU A 172 9.82 10.36 -9.72
C LEU A 172 10.56 10.72 -8.42
N LEU A 173 9.84 11.11 -7.37
CA LEU A 173 10.41 11.38 -6.04
C LEU A 173 11.09 10.14 -5.46
N ALA A 174 10.41 8.99 -5.49
CA ALA A 174 11.00 7.73 -5.02
C ALA A 174 12.24 7.32 -5.84
N GLU A 175 12.20 7.51 -7.16
CA GLU A 175 13.34 7.20 -8.04
C GLU A 175 14.53 8.13 -7.79
N LYS A 176 14.31 9.44 -7.70
CA LYS A 176 15.35 10.44 -7.37
C LYS A 176 16.01 10.10 -6.03
N TYR A 177 15.21 9.85 -5.00
CA TYR A 177 15.75 9.46 -3.69
C TYR A 177 16.54 8.15 -3.74
N GLY A 178 16.03 7.13 -4.44
CA GLY A 178 16.74 5.86 -4.62
C GLY A 178 18.09 6.04 -5.32
N SER A 179 18.12 6.82 -6.41
CA SER A 179 19.34 7.14 -7.15
C SER A 179 20.36 7.91 -6.30
N LEU A 180 19.91 8.91 -5.54
CA LEU A 180 20.75 9.71 -4.68
C LEU A 180 21.36 8.88 -3.54
N THR A 181 20.54 8.07 -2.87
CA THR A 181 21.01 7.22 -1.76
C THR A 181 21.98 6.14 -2.23
N ASP A 182 21.77 5.52 -3.40
CA ASP A 182 22.74 4.61 -4.01
C ASP A 182 24.07 5.33 -4.32
N SER A 183 23.99 6.54 -4.88
CA SER A 183 25.18 7.37 -5.17
C SER A 183 25.98 7.68 -3.90
N ILE A 184 25.30 8.06 -2.81
CA ILE A 184 25.93 8.34 -1.52
C ILE A 184 26.56 7.08 -0.91
N ASN A 185 25.88 5.94 -0.98
CA ASN A 185 26.40 4.68 -0.45
C ASN A 185 27.65 4.24 -1.20
N ARG A 186 27.63 4.32 -2.54
CA ARG A 186 28.79 4.02 -3.39
C ARG A 186 29.95 4.96 -3.12
N TYR A 187 29.67 6.26 -2.97
CA TYR A 187 30.68 7.25 -2.60
C TYR A 187 31.33 6.89 -1.26
N SER A 188 30.50 6.61 -0.24
CA SER A 188 30.95 6.28 1.11
C SER A 188 31.81 5.02 1.13
N GLU A 189 31.40 3.95 0.43
CA GLU A 189 32.18 2.71 0.31
C GLU A 189 33.53 2.95 -0.35
N ARG A 190 33.55 3.65 -1.49
CA ARG A 190 34.79 3.94 -2.24
C ARG A 190 35.74 4.84 -1.45
N ARG A 191 35.20 5.81 -0.72
CA ARG A 191 35.97 6.71 0.14
C ARG A 191 36.57 5.99 1.35
N LEU A 192 35.82 5.09 1.98
CA LEU A 192 36.35 4.23 3.05
C LEU A 192 37.47 3.36 2.51
N ARG A 193 37.28 2.71 1.36
CA ARG A 193 38.31 1.89 0.71
C ARG A 193 39.57 2.70 0.38
N LEU A 194 39.44 3.95 -0.09
CA LEU A 194 40.60 4.81 -0.31
C LEU A 194 41.29 5.16 1.02
N THR A 195 40.52 5.49 2.06
CA THR A 195 41.07 5.75 3.40
C THR A 195 41.87 4.56 3.91
N ASP A 196 41.36 3.34 3.80
CA ASP A 196 42.05 2.13 4.24
C ASP A 196 43.38 1.91 3.50
N LEU A 197 43.40 2.12 2.18
CA LEU A 197 44.60 2.02 1.36
C LEU A 197 45.64 3.08 1.75
N LEU A 198 45.21 4.31 2.00
CA LEU A 198 46.09 5.38 2.45
C LEU A 198 46.62 5.11 3.86
N SER A 199 45.77 4.63 4.77
CA SER A 199 46.14 4.31 6.15
C SER A 199 47.12 3.15 6.28
N ALA A 200 47.00 2.12 5.43
CA ALA A 200 47.94 1.00 5.40
C ALA A 200 49.35 1.40 4.94
N GLU A 201 49.49 2.50 4.20
CA GLU A 201 50.78 3.00 3.71
C GLU A 201 51.38 4.11 4.59
N ILE A 202 50.70 4.57 5.65
CA ILE A 202 51.26 5.51 6.63
C ILE A 202 52.06 4.70 7.64
N GLU A 203 53.38 4.60 7.43
CA GLU A 203 54.28 4.05 8.44
C GLU A 203 54.26 4.91 9.71
N VAL A 204 54.14 4.20 10.84
CA VAL A 204 54.17 4.62 12.25
C VAL A 204 55.04 5.86 12.50
N GLY A 205 54.38 7.02 12.58
CA GLY A 205 55.00 8.28 13.03
C GLY A 205 53.90 9.19 13.56
N GLY A 206 53.48 8.96 14.81
CA GLY A 206 52.27 9.53 15.41
C GLY A 206 52.13 11.05 15.25
N LEU A 207 51.10 11.46 14.51
CA LEU A 207 50.19 12.59 14.74
C LEU A 207 49.40 12.87 13.45
N GLY A 208 48.18 12.30 13.39
CA GLY A 208 46.93 12.97 12.96
C GLY A 208 46.83 13.84 11.71
N SER A 209 47.84 13.94 10.84
CA SER A 209 47.73 14.60 9.53
C SER A 209 48.66 13.92 8.55
N SER A 210 48.14 12.96 7.79
CA SER A 210 48.90 12.31 6.73
C SER A 210 48.90 13.19 5.50
N ARG A 211 49.96 13.99 5.35
CA ARG A 211 50.30 14.51 4.02
C ARG A 211 50.76 13.33 3.17
N LEU A 212 50.08 13.11 2.05
CA LEU A 212 50.46 12.07 1.10
C LEU A 212 51.83 12.36 0.51
N SER A 213 52.66 11.32 0.35
CA SER A 213 53.87 11.45 -0.46
C SER A 213 53.50 11.71 -1.92
N LYS A 214 54.45 12.22 -2.72
CA LYS A 214 54.22 12.47 -4.16
C LYS A 214 53.90 11.17 -4.91
N GLU A 215 54.51 10.08 -4.48
CA GLU A 215 54.35 8.74 -5.03
C GLU A 215 52.94 8.20 -4.72
N GLN A 216 52.47 8.39 -3.49
CA GLN A 216 51.10 8.04 -3.07
C GLN A 216 50.06 8.85 -3.82
N TYR A 217 50.27 10.16 -3.95
CA TYR A 217 49.38 11.03 -4.71
C TYR A 217 49.28 10.57 -6.16
N LYS A 218 50.40 10.34 -6.86
CA LYS A 218 50.39 9.84 -8.25
C LYS A 218 49.71 8.48 -8.40
N ARG A 219 49.85 7.60 -7.39
CA ARG A 219 49.21 6.27 -7.40
C ARG A 219 47.70 6.36 -7.26
N TYR A 220 47.20 7.27 -6.43
CA TYR A 220 45.78 7.32 -6.05
C TYR A 220 45.00 8.51 -6.63
N GLN A 221 45.65 9.44 -7.33
CA GLN A 221 45.02 10.65 -7.89
C GLN A 221 43.77 10.32 -8.73
N GLY A 222 43.80 9.25 -9.53
CA GLY A 222 42.64 8.84 -10.33
C GLY A 222 41.41 8.51 -9.48
N LYS A 223 41.61 7.84 -8.33
CA LYS A 223 40.53 7.54 -7.37
C LYS A 223 40.07 8.80 -6.62
N MET A 224 40.98 9.73 -6.33
CA MET A 224 40.64 11.01 -5.70
C MET A 224 39.78 11.87 -6.63
N TYR A 225 40.11 11.94 -7.92
CA TYR A 225 39.30 12.64 -8.92
C TYR A 225 37.91 12.01 -9.07
N GLU A 226 37.84 10.68 -9.15
CA GLU A 226 36.57 9.95 -9.20
C GLU A 226 35.69 10.25 -7.98
N LEU A 227 36.27 10.23 -6.76
CA LEU A 227 35.54 10.59 -5.54
C LEU A 227 35.11 12.06 -5.53
N ASN A 228 35.92 12.96 -6.08
CA ASN A 228 35.58 14.38 -6.15
C ASN A 228 34.38 14.62 -7.08
N ASP A 229 34.36 13.96 -8.23
CA ASP A 229 33.26 14.02 -9.18
C ASP A 229 31.97 13.44 -8.58
N MET A 230 32.04 12.29 -7.91
CA MET A 230 30.91 11.73 -7.18
C MET A 230 30.39 12.68 -6.08
N ALA A 231 31.29 13.28 -5.30
CA ALA A 231 30.91 14.26 -4.27
C ALA A 231 30.26 15.50 -4.88
N ALA A 232 30.78 16.00 -6.02
CA ALA A 232 30.20 17.13 -6.73
C ALA A 232 28.77 16.83 -7.21
N GLN A 233 28.55 15.68 -7.85
CA GLN A 233 27.23 15.26 -8.31
C GLN A 233 26.22 15.12 -7.16
N ILE A 234 26.63 14.53 -6.03
CA ILE A 234 25.79 14.44 -4.82
C ILE A 234 25.44 15.84 -4.29
N CYS A 235 26.43 16.72 -4.16
CA CYS A 235 26.20 18.06 -3.63
C CYS A 235 25.34 18.92 -4.57
N GLN A 236 25.43 18.73 -5.89
CA GLN A 236 24.57 19.41 -6.85
C GLN A 236 23.12 18.90 -6.79
N ALA A 237 22.92 17.58 -6.74
CA ALA A 237 21.59 16.98 -6.74
C ALA A 237 20.80 17.22 -5.43
N LEU A 238 21.48 17.25 -4.28
CA LEU A 238 20.84 17.35 -2.96
C LEU A 238 19.83 18.49 -2.79
N PRO A 239 20.20 19.78 -3.03
CA PRO A 239 19.25 20.88 -2.87
C PRO A 239 18.11 20.82 -3.89
N GLU A 240 18.38 20.39 -5.12
CA GLU A 240 17.37 20.27 -6.19
C GLU A 240 16.34 19.17 -5.89
N ASP A 241 16.82 18.00 -5.45
CA ASP A 241 15.95 16.87 -5.10
C ASP A 241 15.16 17.16 -3.82
N PHE A 242 15.73 17.88 -2.85
CA PHE A 242 14.99 18.32 -1.67
C PHE A 242 13.89 19.32 -2.02
N GLU A 243 14.18 20.36 -2.81
CA GLU A 243 13.15 21.32 -3.24
C GLU A 243 12.04 20.63 -4.04
N PHE A 244 12.40 19.74 -4.97
CA PHE A 244 11.44 18.91 -5.68
C PHE A 244 10.57 18.09 -4.72
N SER A 245 11.18 17.45 -3.71
CA SER A 245 10.43 16.66 -2.73
C SER A 245 9.45 17.49 -1.90
N LYS A 246 9.83 18.73 -1.55
CA LYS A 246 8.97 19.69 -0.86
C LYS A 246 7.75 20.00 -1.71
N ASP A 247 7.97 20.44 -2.95
CA ASP A 247 6.91 20.82 -3.89
C ASP A 247 5.93 19.68 -4.17
N VAL A 248 6.43 18.45 -4.29
CA VAL A 248 5.58 17.27 -4.49
C VAL A 248 4.77 16.96 -3.24
N THR A 249 5.38 17.03 -2.07
CA THR A 249 4.74 16.68 -0.79
C THR A 249 3.68 17.70 -0.38
N GLU A 250 3.89 19.00 -0.65
CA GLU A 250 2.90 20.05 -0.43
C GLU A 250 1.62 19.85 -1.25
N LYS A 251 1.73 19.28 -2.47
CA LYS A 251 0.59 19.02 -3.35
C LYS A 251 -0.30 17.87 -2.87
N ILE A 252 0.23 16.92 -2.08
CA ILE A 252 -0.49 15.72 -1.68
C ILE A 252 -1.76 16.07 -0.89
N GLY A 253 -1.64 16.95 0.11
CA GLY A 253 -2.73 17.33 0.99
C GLY A 253 -3.93 17.89 0.22
N PRO A 254 -3.78 19.02 -0.50
CA PRO A 254 -4.84 19.61 -1.32
C PRO A 254 -5.46 18.63 -2.33
N THR A 255 -4.62 17.76 -2.92
CA THR A 255 -5.07 16.76 -3.89
C THR A 255 -6.01 15.75 -3.24
N PHE A 256 -5.63 15.19 -2.09
CA PHE A 256 -6.49 14.22 -1.41
C PHE A 256 -7.72 14.84 -0.76
N LYS A 257 -7.67 16.10 -0.29
CA LYS A 257 -8.88 16.83 0.13
C LYS A 257 -9.92 16.86 -1.00
N LYS A 258 -9.47 17.17 -2.21
CA LYS A 258 -10.31 17.20 -3.41
C LYS A 258 -10.80 15.80 -3.84
N VAL A 259 -9.90 14.82 -3.91
CA VAL A 259 -10.23 13.46 -4.39
C VAL A 259 -11.16 12.72 -3.41
N LEU A 260 -10.94 12.89 -2.11
CA LEU A 260 -11.70 12.18 -1.06
C LEU A 260 -12.87 12.99 -0.50
N SER A 261 -13.02 14.27 -0.91
CA SER A 261 -13.96 15.21 -0.30
C SER A 261 -13.81 15.28 1.23
N ASP A 262 -12.56 15.31 1.70
CA ASP A 262 -12.19 15.26 3.11
C ASP A 262 -11.33 16.47 3.48
N ASP A 263 -11.96 17.54 3.96
CA ASP A 263 -11.28 18.80 4.30
C ASP A 263 -10.26 18.67 5.44
N ASP A 264 -10.38 17.60 6.25
CA ASP A 264 -9.51 17.30 7.40
C ASP A 264 -8.24 16.52 6.99
N PHE A 265 -8.09 16.15 5.71
CA PHE A 265 -6.90 15.45 5.25
C PHE A 265 -5.62 16.27 5.51
N PRO A 266 -4.55 15.66 6.04
CA PRO A 266 -3.35 16.39 6.44
C PRO A 266 -2.68 17.10 5.26
N THR A 267 -2.08 18.27 5.54
CA THR A 267 -1.26 19.02 4.59
C THR A 267 0.14 19.14 5.16
N ALA A 268 1.15 18.98 4.30
CA ALA A 268 2.53 19.11 4.72
C ALA A 268 2.84 20.57 5.08
N VAL A 269 3.59 20.76 6.16
CA VAL A 269 4.08 22.06 6.60
C VAL A 269 5.58 21.94 6.78
N PHE A 270 6.33 22.79 6.08
CA PHE A 270 7.78 22.82 6.15
C PHE A 270 8.25 24.04 6.94
N PRO A 271 9.32 23.91 7.74
CA PRO A 271 9.91 25.04 8.45
C PRO A 271 10.53 26.03 7.46
N ALA A 272 10.48 27.33 7.76
CA ALA A 272 11.07 28.38 6.91
C ALA A 272 12.59 28.20 6.74
N GLU A 273 13.23 27.58 7.73
CA GLU A 273 14.64 27.20 7.74
C GLU A 273 15.01 26.21 6.63
N ALA A 274 14.04 25.50 6.04
CA ALA A 274 14.27 24.58 4.94
C ALA A 274 14.79 25.28 3.68
N GLU A 275 14.22 26.43 3.33
CA GLU A 275 14.65 27.23 2.18
C GLU A 275 16.00 27.90 2.46
N ALA A 276 16.15 28.45 3.67
CA ALA A 276 17.42 29.05 4.10
C ALA A 276 18.59 28.05 4.02
N ARG A 277 18.35 26.78 4.38
CA ARG A 277 19.34 25.71 4.28
C ARG A 277 19.79 25.45 2.85
N CYS A 278 18.87 25.45 1.88
CA CYS A 278 19.20 25.25 0.46
C CYS A 278 20.02 26.41 -0.08
N VAL A 279 19.62 27.65 0.26
CA VAL A 279 20.36 28.86 -0.10
C VAL A 279 21.76 28.84 0.50
N GLU A 280 21.90 28.43 1.75
CA GLU A 280 23.20 28.32 2.41
C GLU A 280 24.07 27.23 1.78
N PHE A 281 23.50 26.06 1.47
CA PHE A 281 24.21 24.97 0.80
C PHE A 281 24.80 25.40 -0.54
N ARG A 282 24.02 26.13 -1.36
CA ARG A 282 24.46 26.60 -2.68
C ARG A 282 25.65 27.54 -2.64
N LYS A 283 25.91 28.23 -1.51
CA LYS A 283 27.11 29.07 -1.35
C LYS A 283 28.40 28.27 -1.41
N PHE A 284 28.35 26.96 -1.17
CA PHE A 284 29.50 26.06 -1.26
C PHE A 284 29.66 25.41 -2.65
N LEU A 285 28.73 25.68 -3.57
CA LEU A 285 28.72 25.12 -4.93
C LEU A 285 29.20 26.10 -6.01
N GLY A 286 29.33 27.39 -5.68
CA GLY A 286 29.82 28.45 -6.56
C GLY A 286 31.18 28.98 -6.11
#